data_AF-A0A5E4PJD1-F1
#
_entry.id   AF-A0A5E4PJD1-F1
#
_cell.length_a   1.000
_cell.length_b   1.000
_cell.length_c   1.000
_cell.angle_alpha   90.00
_cell.angle_beta   90.00
_cell.angle_gamma   90.00
#
_symmetry.space_group_name_H-M   'P 1'
#
loop_
_entity.id
_entity.type
_entity.pdbx_description
1 polymer ?
#
loop_
_entity_poly.entity_id
_entity_poly.type
_entity_poly.pdbx_seq_one_letter_code
_entity_poly.pdbx_strand_id
1 'polypeptide(L)'
;MSIQNKLRVINRVIDTVDEIKKKYAQNEAVSPDLSKLSQSLQNLKDYLSKLDQLQPNYTTNEIDRYVVAINLDLDLLKNELEKQDFIRLQKGARVIRTVLKFHPTKYSFIEYVLIWIYEFFYFI
;
A
#
# COMPACT_ATOMS: atom_id res chain seq x y z
N MET A 1 -13.51 -6.14 4.61
CA MET A 1 -13.68 -4.87 3.86
C MET A 1 -14.11 -5.30 2.49
N SER A 2 -14.99 -4.58 1.79
CA SER A 2 -15.11 -4.82 0.35
C SER A 2 -13.74 -4.67 -0.29
N ILE A 3 -13.39 -5.55 -1.23
CA ILE A 3 -12.11 -5.50 -1.95
C ILE A 3 -11.97 -4.13 -2.64
N GLN A 4 -13.06 -3.52 -3.10
CA GLN A 4 -13.06 -2.16 -3.64
C GLN A 4 -12.53 -1.10 -2.68
N ASN A 5 -12.85 -1.19 -1.39
CA ASN A 5 -12.31 -0.27 -0.39
C ASN A 5 -10.82 -0.53 -0.14
N LYS A 6 -10.36 -1.80 -0.22
CA LYS A 6 -8.92 -2.13 -0.14
C LYS A 6 -8.15 -1.57 -1.34
N LEU A 7 -8.71 -1.71 -2.54
CA LEU A 7 -8.16 -1.16 -3.78
C LEU A 7 -8.09 0.37 -3.73
N ARG A 8 -9.10 1.05 -3.18
CA ARG A 8 -9.08 2.51 -3.01
C ARG A 8 -7.90 2.97 -2.16
N VAL A 9 -7.66 2.31 -1.04
CA VAL A 9 -6.51 2.60 -0.16
C VAL A 9 -5.19 2.38 -0.88
N ILE A 10 -5.04 1.25 -1.58
CA ILE A 10 -3.81 0.94 -2.32
C ILE A 10 -3.55 1.96 -3.43
N ASN A 11 -4.59 2.39 -4.16
CA ASN A 11 -4.46 3.45 -5.16
C ASN A 11 -3.92 4.74 -4.56
N ARG A 12 -4.40 5.18 -3.39
CA ARG A 12 -3.86 6.40 -2.75
C ARG A 12 -2.38 6.29 -2.39
N VAL A 13 -1.93 5.10 -1.97
CA VAL A 13 -0.50 4.87 -1.69
C VAL A 13 0.31 4.85 -2.98
N ILE A 14 -0.23 4.28 -4.06
CA ILE A 14 0.38 4.36 -5.40
C ILE A 14 0.51 5.82 -5.83
N ASP A 15 -0.54 6.64 -5.67
CA ASP A 15 -0.51 8.07 -5.99
C ASP A 15 0.58 8.79 -5.19
N THR A 16 0.75 8.43 -3.91
CA THR A 16 1.83 8.98 -3.06
C THR A 16 3.22 8.55 -3.55
N VAL A 17 3.38 7.30 -3.98
CA VAL A 17 4.63 6.83 -4.58
C VAL A 17 4.89 7.57 -5.89
N ASP A 18 3.87 7.82 -6.71
CA ASP A 18 4.01 8.54 -7.97
C ASP A 18 4.35 10.03 -7.77
N GLU A 19 3.80 10.67 -6.73
CA GLU A 19 4.24 12.01 -6.29
C GLU A 19 5.73 12.03 -5.96
N ILE A 20 6.19 11.06 -5.17
CA ILE A 20 7.59 10.94 -4.77
C ILE A 20 8.46 10.59 -5.98
N LYS A 21 8.03 9.69 -6.87
CA LYS A 21 8.74 9.39 -8.12
C LYS A 21 8.94 10.63 -8.97
N LYS A 22 7.95 11.52 -9.07
CA LYS A 22 8.10 12.79 -9.79
C LYS A 22 9.13 13.70 -9.11
N LYS A 23 9.13 13.78 -7.78
CA LYS A 23 10.10 14.57 -7.00
C LYS A 23 11.54 14.06 -7.16
N TYR A 24 11.74 12.75 -7.20
CA TYR A 24 13.05 12.10 -7.32
C TYR A 24 13.34 11.58 -8.73
N ALA A 25 12.63 12.05 -9.76
CA ALA A 25 12.75 11.54 -11.14
C ALA A 25 14.16 11.67 -11.72
N GLN A 26 14.92 12.67 -11.27
CA GLN A 26 16.30 12.93 -11.68
C GLN A 26 17.35 12.28 -10.75
N ASN A 27 16.92 11.62 -9.67
CA ASN A 27 17.82 10.95 -8.74
C ASN A 27 17.99 9.49 -9.18
N GLU A 28 19.10 9.20 -9.86
CA GLU A 28 19.42 7.88 -10.42
C GLU A 28 19.56 6.78 -9.36
N ALA A 29 19.86 7.12 -8.10
CA ALA A 29 19.90 6.16 -6.99
C ALA A 29 18.48 5.77 -6.54
N VAL A 30 17.61 6.77 -6.37
CA VAL A 30 16.26 6.61 -5.78
C VAL A 30 15.22 6.13 -6.80
N SER A 31 15.31 6.60 -8.04
CA SER A 31 14.36 6.32 -9.13
C SER A 31 14.11 4.81 -9.41
N PRO A 32 15.13 3.93 -9.47
CA PRO A 32 14.92 2.50 -9.66
C PRO A 32 14.20 1.85 -8.48
N ASP A 33 14.51 2.23 -7.25
CA ASP A 33 13.91 1.62 -6.06
C ASP A 33 12.48 2.09 -5.81
N LEU A 34 12.17 3.37 -6.09
CA LEU A 34 10.79 3.85 -6.15
C LEU A 34 9.98 3.16 -7.26
N SER A 35 10.63 2.80 -8.37
CA SER A 35 9.98 2.08 -9.45
C SER A 35 9.65 0.63 -9.06
N LYS A 36 10.55 -0.05 -8.34
CA LYS A 36 10.26 -1.37 -7.74
C LYS A 36 9.11 -1.30 -6.75
N LEU A 37 9.12 -0.34 -5.83
CA LEU A 37 8.04 -0.14 -4.86
C LEU A 37 6.69 0.08 -5.56
N SER A 38 6.65 0.95 -6.56
CA SER A 38 5.46 1.21 -7.39
C SER A 38 4.97 -0.08 -8.07
N GLN A 39 5.87 -0.87 -8.63
CA GLN A 39 5.54 -2.14 -9.28
C GLN A 39 5.00 -3.19 -8.28
N SER A 40 5.61 -3.31 -7.10
CA SER A 40 5.13 -4.19 -6.03
C SER A 40 3.71 -3.81 -5.57
N LEU A 41 3.41 -2.52 -5.48
CA LEU A 41 2.06 -2.01 -5.16
C LEU A 41 1.05 -2.28 -6.27
N GLN A 42 1.44 -2.12 -7.55
CA GLN A 42 0.57 -2.44 -8.69
C GLN A 42 0.28 -3.94 -8.77
N ASN A 43 1.28 -4.80 -8.56
CA ASN A 43 1.09 -6.24 -8.53
C ASN A 43 0.11 -6.66 -7.43
N LEU A 44 0.22 -6.07 -6.23
CA LEU A 44 -0.73 -6.29 -5.15
C LEU A 44 -2.15 -5.85 -5.53
N LYS A 45 -2.29 -4.69 -6.16
CA LYS A 45 -3.58 -4.16 -6.64
C LYS A 45 -4.21 -5.10 -7.68
N ASP A 46 -3.44 -5.55 -8.66
CA ASP A 46 -3.90 -6.47 -9.70
C ASP A 46 -4.34 -7.80 -9.10
N TYR A 47 -3.56 -8.32 -8.15
CA TYR A 47 -3.89 -9.54 -7.43
C TYR A 47 -5.21 -9.41 -6.64
N LEU A 48 -5.40 -8.31 -5.92
CA LEU A 48 -6.65 -8.04 -5.21
C LEU A 48 -7.83 -7.83 -6.16
N SER A 49 -7.61 -7.21 -7.32
CA SER A 49 -8.65 -7.02 -8.32
C SER A 49 -9.09 -8.35 -8.93
N LYS A 50 -8.15 -9.26 -9.18
CA LYS A 50 -8.46 -10.65 -9.59
C LYS A 50 -9.20 -11.43 -8.50
N LEU A 51 -8.90 -11.15 -7.23
CA LEU A 51 -9.62 -11.73 -6.10
C LEU A 51 -11.03 -11.21 -5.91
N ASP A 52 -11.33 -10.00 -6.34
CA ASP A 52 -12.71 -9.51 -6.39
C ASP A 52 -13.56 -10.36 -7.35
N GLN A 53 -12.90 -10.91 -8.38
CA GLN A 53 -13.53 -11.71 -9.43
C GLN A 53 -13.54 -13.21 -9.11
N LEU A 54 -12.63 -13.70 -8.27
CA LEU A 54 -12.46 -15.12 -7.92
C LEU A 54 -12.63 -15.31 -6.40
N GLN A 55 -13.68 -16.04 -6.00
CA GLN A 55 -14.12 -16.25 -4.60
C GLN A 55 -13.00 -16.45 -3.55
N PRO A 56 -13.24 -16.05 -2.27
CA PRO A 56 -12.23 -15.54 -1.33
C PRO A 56 -11.36 -16.58 -0.60
N ASN A 57 -11.36 -17.85 -1.00
CA ASN A 57 -10.85 -18.94 -0.15
C ASN A 57 -9.35 -19.29 -0.28
N TYR A 58 -8.55 -18.57 -1.08
CA TYR A 58 -7.23 -19.09 -1.50
C TYR A 58 -6.02 -18.18 -1.35
N THR A 59 -6.05 -17.08 -0.60
CA THR A 59 -5.15 -15.96 -0.95
C THR A 59 -4.41 -15.24 0.16
N THR A 60 -4.40 -15.75 1.39
CA THR A 60 -3.63 -15.13 2.48
C THR A 60 -2.11 -15.16 2.20
N ASN A 61 -1.59 -16.26 1.64
CA ASN A 61 -0.15 -16.47 1.44
C ASN A 61 0.48 -15.62 0.32
N GLU A 62 -0.29 -15.27 -0.71
CA GLU A 62 0.18 -14.38 -1.79
C GLU A 62 0.12 -12.91 -1.35
N ILE A 63 -0.94 -12.51 -0.64
CA ILE A 63 -1.04 -11.17 -0.06
C ILE A 63 0.13 -10.91 0.88
N ASP A 64 0.48 -11.87 1.75
CA ASP A 64 1.63 -11.75 2.64
C ASP A 64 2.95 -11.63 1.87
N ARG A 65 3.12 -12.36 0.75
CA ARG A 65 4.29 -12.22 -0.13
C ARG A 65 4.42 -10.82 -0.70
N TYR A 66 3.32 -10.24 -1.22
CA TYR A 66 3.34 -8.86 -1.72
C TYR A 66 3.63 -7.84 -0.61
N VAL A 67 3.08 -8.03 0.59
CA VAL A 67 3.37 -7.15 1.74
C VAL A 67 4.83 -7.23 2.16
N VAL A 68 5.43 -8.42 2.16
CA VAL A 68 6.86 -8.58 2.44
C VAL A 68 7.70 -7.87 1.38
N ALA A 69 7.38 -8.04 0.09
CA ALA A 69 8.08 -7.35 -1.01
C ALA A 69 8.00 -5.82 -0.86
N ILE A 70 6.82 -5.27 -0.59
CA ILE A 70 6.62 -3.83 -0.35
C ILE A 70 7.47 -3.33 0.81
N ASN A 71 7.56 -4.07 1.92
CA ASN A 71 8.40 -3.66 3.05
C ASN A 71 9.89 -3.70 2.70
N LEU A 72 10.32 -4.68 1.92
CA LEU A 72 11.71 -4.83 1.50
C LEU A 72 12.12 -3.68 0.56
N ASP A 73 11.28 -3.35 -0.42
CA ASP A 73 11.46 -2.20 -1.31
C ASP A 73 11.48 -0.87 -0.52
N LEU A 74 10.68 -0.78 0.54
CA LEU A 74 10.63 0.40 1.39
C LEU A 74 11.87 0.54 2.28
N ASP A 75 12.42 -0.56 2.79
CA ASP A 75 13.65 -0.55 3.59
C ASP A 75 14.86 -0.11 2.77
N LEU A 76 14.91 -0.41 1.46
CA LEU A 76 15.95 0.10 0.56
C LEU A 76 15.91 1.63 0.46
N LEU A 77 14.71 2.20 0.39
CA LEU A 77 14.48 3.64 0.28
C LEU A 77 14.74 4.42 1.59
N LYS A 78 14.94 3.73 2.72
CA LYS A 78 15.09 4.35 4.05
C LYS A 78 16.25 5.34 4.15
N ASN A 79 17.34 5.06 3.46
CA ASN A 79 18.54 5.88 3.51
C ASN A 79 18.68 6.80 2.29
N GLU A 80 17.82 6.65 1.28
CA GLU A 80 17.93 7.38 0.02
C GLU A 80 16.89 8.50 -0.12
N LEU A 81 15.75 8.38 0.59
CA LEU A 81 14.72 9.41 0.62
C LEU A 81 14.93 10.41 1.76
N GLU A 82 14.44 11.63 1.55
CA GLU A 82 14.25 12.56 2.66
C GLU A 82 13.35 11.93 3.73
N LYS A 83 13.68 12.18 5.00
CA LYS A 83 12.97 11.63 6.16
C LYS A 83 11.46 11.83 6.09
N GLN A 84 11.00 12.97 5.56
CA GLN A 84 9.57 13.26 5.41
C GLN A 84 8.90 12.35 4.38
N ASP A 85 9.51 12.15 3.22
CA ASP A 85 8.98 11.32 2.14
C ASP A 85 9.02 9.84 2.51
N PHE A 86 10.11 9.40 3.15
CA PHE A 86 10.22 8.06 3.72
C PHE A 86 9.11 7.79 4.75
N ILE A 87 8.84 8.74 5.65
CA ILE A 87 7.76 8.62 6.63
C ILE A 87 6.40 8.51 5.91
N ARG A 88 6.13 9.30 4.86
CA ARG A 88 4.87 9.20 4.09
C ARG A 88 4.71 7.81 3.45
N LEU A 89 5.77 7.25 2.86
CA LEU A 89 5.74 5.90 2.30
C LEU A 89 5.54 4.83 3.37
N GLN A 90 6.29 4.89 4.47
CA GLN A 90 6.19 3.95 5.57
C GLN A 90 4.77 3.93 6.16
N LYS A 91 4.18 5.11 6.29
CA LYS A 91 2.80 5.33 6.68
C LYS A 91 1.84 4.65 5.69
N GLY A 92 2.01 4.88 4.38
CA GLY A 92 1.22 4.23 3.33
C GLY A 92 1.28 2.70 3.36
N ALA A 93 2.48 2.11 3.45
CA ALA A 93 2.65 0.66 3.55
C ALA A 93 2.00 0.08 4.82
N ARG A 94 2.05 0.81 5.94
CA ARG A 94 1.36 0.41 7.19
C ARG A 94 -0.16 0.41 7.03
N VAL A 95 -0.71 1.40 6.33
CA VAL A 95 -2.15 1.47 6.04
C VAL A 95 -2.57 0.29 5.16
N ILE A 96 -1.80 -0.03 4.11
CA ILE A 96 -2.05 -1.20 3.25
C ILE A 96 -2.06 -2.48 4.09
N ARG A 97 -1.03 -2.71 4.91
CA ARG A 97 -0.95 -3.90 5.77
C ARG A 97 -2.15 -4.03 6.70
N THR A 98 -2.59 -2.91 7.25
CA THR A 98 -3.75 -2.85 8.16
C THR A 98 -5.03 -3.24 7.41
N VAL A 99 -5.27 -2.61 6.27
CA VAL A 99 -6.46 -2.82 5.42
C VAL A 99 -6.50 -4.23 4.81
N LEU A 100 -5.34 -4.82 4.52
CA LEU A 100 -5.23 -6.20 4.06
C LEU A 100 -5.59 -7.21 5.16
N LYS A 101 -5.10 -6.99 6.39
CA LYS A 101 -5.41 -7.84 7.56
C LYS A 101 -6.89 -7.85 7.94
N PHE A 102 -7.65 -6.81 7.59
CA PHE A 102 -9.10 -6.77 7.84
C PHE A 102 -9.86 -7.73 6.90
N HIS A 103 -10.25 -8.89 7.44
CA HIS A 103 -11.10 -9.89 6.74
C HIS A 103 -12.58 -9.45 6.65
N PRO A 104 -13.31 -9.85 5.59
CA PRO A 104 -14.70 -9.46 5.36
C PRO A 104 -15.73 -10.04 6.35
N THR A 105 -15.39 -11.06 7.13
CA THR A 105 -16.36 -11.85 7.92
C THR A 105 -16.79 -11.24 9.26
N LYS A 106 -16.18 -10.13 9.71
CA LYS A 106 -16.58 -9.42 10.93
C LYS A 106 -16.49 -7.92 10.66
N TYR A 107 -17.62 -7.27 10.40
CA TYR A 107 -17.68 -5.80 10.38
C TYR A 107 -18.53 -5.30 11.53
N SER A 108 -17.90 -4.56 12.42
CA SER A 108 -18.57 -3.58 13.28
C SER A 108 -18.41 -2.19 12.65
N PHE A 109 -19.44 -1.36 12.72
CA PHE A 109 -19.44 0.06 12.32
C PHE A 109 -18.20 0.83 12.82
N ILE A 110 -17.67 0.45 13.98
CA ILE A 110 -16.51 1.06 14.65
C ILE A 110 -15.22 0.90 13.82
N GLU A 111 -14.99 -0.25 13.17
CA GLU A 111 -13.78 -0.50 12.39
C GLU A 111 -13.76 0.28 11.07
N TYR A 112 -14.94 0.55 10.50
CA TYR A 112 -15.08 1.45 9.35
C TYR A 112 -14.72 2.89 9.72
N VAL A 113 -15.22 3.36 10.87
CA VAL A 113 -14.91 4.71 11.40
C VAL A 113 -13.41 4.83 11.72
N LEU A 114 -12.77 3.81 12.30
CA LEU A 114 -11.33 3.83 12.55
C LEU A 114 -10.50 3.94 11.28
N ILE A 115 -10.86 3.22 10.22
CA ILE A 115 -10.17 3.34 8.93
C ILE A 115 -10.41 4.72 8.31
N TRP A 116 -11.62 5.26 8.39
CA TRP A 116 -11.95 6.59 7.87
C TRP A 116 -11.18 7.69 8.62
N ILE A 117 -11.08 7.59 9.94
CA ILE A 117 -10.25 8.46 10.79
C ILE A 117 -8.76 8.28 10.42
N TYR A 118 -8.30 7.04 10.20
CA TYR A 118 -6.92 6.79 9.78
C TYR A 118 -6.61 7.39 8.41
N GLU A 119 -7.51 7.26 7.44
CA GLU A 119 -7.38 7.92 6.13
C GLU A 119 -7.32 9.44 6.29
N PHE A 120 -8.17 10.02 7.14
CA PHE A 120 -8.21 11.46 7.40
C PHE A 120 -6.92 11.97 8.03
N PHE A 121 -6.34 11.28 9.03
CA PHE A 121 -5.12 11.73 9.71
C PHE A 121 -3.82 11.50 8.93
N TYR A 122 -3.84 10.64 7.90
CA TYR A 122 -2.62 10.27 7.18
C TYR A 122 -2.51 10.89 5.78
N PHE A 123 -3.62 11.31 5.18
CA PHE A 123 -3.66 11.88 3.82
C PHE A 123 -4.08 13.35 3.75
N ILE A 124 -4.48 13.98 4.87
CA ILE A 124 -4.60 15.44 5.04
C ILE A 124 -3.33 15.94 5.72
#